data_AF-A0A1V8TA24-F1
#
_entry.id   AF-A0A1V8TA24-F1
#
_cell.length_a   1.000
_cell.length_b   1.000
_cell.length_c   1.000
_cell.angle_alpha   90.00
_cell.angle_beta   90.00
_cell.angle_gamma   90.00
#
_symmetry.space_group_name_H-M   'P 1'
#
loop_
_entity.id
_entity.type
_entity.pdbx_description
1 polymer ?
#
loop_
_entity_poly.entity_id
_entity_poly.type
_entity_poly.pdbx_seq_one_letter_code
_entity_poly.pdbx_strand_id
1 'polypeptide(L)'
;MDPFEKSSTVDPEVRAYVYSLVSALGGRSTLDASYAIGDDALAVLKDLTRWIRLYDEKTDRHDVKRCLAEANLVKGDLLEILAQWPEGSESKYKSKLALGVLELLVPLTWPLDGLGEEREKSAEFYKHVPFLQLAQVGYKRAVLHCDATSILRTVVRIGLPAVATTRRERSKRDEGIIRLVLYLFRNLAMIVQPQHLPSQGDENDVTRSATIDAFHAQDILSLLLTIGSGAGDEFQDYGPVMLEILFHLLKGVDAKKLFMKKEQVASTDTQYLKETLSKERAMLDSYKKFAPTRHNRFGTMVWVKRDDTKYSTVTGQHSITNERQTLHQMDKTKKWNKPKYRGKLAQDFNEQSDFGMAVELTDTARKHLQSFVEDFLDSSFNPLFSCLRKAIEREDVGSENVRQYFYLISWFLNAEAARRDATRRENGSHADRPTQTEENTYAYIAAVLDQETFVLINRNMQRAFDDKDWRMLQTTLLAFTQILLTVQSMAASKDEEDQEIAENIQNRIFYEEATHDRIVQILRGYTHQGIAYLDVITECTHVFVRMLERYAKTNVDMQVRSKRRSRKKQQVQAPAGENPAVDAEQAEEDTRDAQRT
;
A
#
# COMPACT_ATOMS: atom_id res chain seq x y z
N MET A 1 -18.89 -42.32 18.57
CA MET A 1 -19.07 -40.86 18.50
C MET A 1 -20.51 -40.60 18.14
N ASP A 2 -21.22 -39.91 19.02
CA ASP A 2 -22.64 -39.64 18.88
C ASP A 2 -22.85 -38.63 17.73
N PRO A 3 -23.62 -38.94 16.67
CA PRO A 3 -23.82 -38.03 15.53
C PRO A 3 -24.59 -36.75 15.89
N PHE A 4 -25.00 -36.59 17.15
CA PHE A 4 -25.75 -35.44 17.67
C PHE A 4 -24.93 -34.50 18.58
N GLU A 5 -23.66 -34.78 18.86
CA GLU A 5 -22.75 -33.73 19.32
C GLU A 5 -22.55 -32.76 18.15
N LYS A 6 -23.40 -31.72 18.09
CA LYS A 6 -23.17 -30.57 17.23
C LYS A 6 -21.75 -30.12 17.51
N SER A 7 -20.85 -30.32 16.54
CA SER A 7 -19.51 -29.73 16.54
C SER A 7 -19.67 -28.26 16.91
N SER A 8 -19.33 -27.91 18.16
CA SER A 8 -19.38 -26.51 18.58
C SER A 8 -18.28 -25.80 17.83
N THR A 9 -18.60 -24.61 17.30
CA THR A 9 -17.63 -23.80 16.56
C THR A 9 -16.41 -23.43 17.39
N VAL A 10 -16.57 -23.36 18.71
CA VAL A 10 -15.52 -23.09 19.69
C VAL A 10 -15.46 -24.23 20.69
N ASP A 11 -14.26 -24.53 21.18
CA ASP A 11 -14.02 -25.45 22.30
C ASP A 11 -14.86 -25.05 23.55
N PRO A 12 -15.74 -25.94 24.06
CA PRO A 12 -16.62 -25.65 25.19
C PRO A 12 -15.89 -25.25 26.47
N GLU A 13 -14.73 -25.84 26.75
CA GLU A 13 -13.96 -25.52 27.96
C GLU A 13 -13.41 -24.10 27.88
N VAL A 14 -12.83 -23.75 26.72
CA VAL A 14 -12.32 -22.39 26.45
C VAL A 14 -13.44 -21.37 26.57
N ARG A 15 -14.62 -21.64 26.00
CA ARG A 15 -15.77 -20.74 26.13
C ARG A 15 -16.14 -20.50 27.59
N ALA A 16 -16.24 -21.56 28.40
CA ALA A 16 -16.60 -21.45 29.81
C ALA A 16 -15.58 -20.61 30.61
N TYR A 17 -14.28 -20.89 30.44
CA TYR A 17 -13.22 -20.12 31.09
C TYR A 17 -13.20 -18.66 30.66
N VAL A 18 -13.27 -18.40 29.35
CA VAL A 18 -13.22 -17.03 28.81
C VAL A 18 -14.42 -16.21 29.25
N TYR A 19 -15.64 -16.76 29.22
CA TYR A 19 -16.83 -16.04 29.67
C TYR A 19 -16.82 -15.77 31.18
N SER A 20 -16.29 -16.69 31.99
CA SER A 20 -16.07 -16.45 33.41
C SER A 20 -15.13 -15.26 33.63
N LEU A 21 -14.03 -15.16 32.86
CA LEU A 21 -13.11 -14.03 32.94
C LEU A 21 -13.77 -12.72 32.51
N VAL A 22 -14.53 -12.71 31.40
CA VAL A 22 -15.25 -11.50 30.96
C VAL A 22 -16.22 -11.01 32.04
N SER A 23 -16.98 -11.91 32.66
CA SER A 23 -17.91 -11.53 33.74
C SER A 23 -17.22 -10.98 35.00
N ALA A 24 -15.98 -11.39 35.26
CA ALA A 24 -15.19 -10.91 36.39
C ALA A 24 -14.51 -9.55 36.13
N LEU A 25 -14.48 -9.09 34.88
CA LEU A 25 -13.85 -7.82 34.51
C LEU A 25 -14.65 -6.61 35.01
N GLY A 26 -15.97 -6.73 35.02
CA GLY A 26 -16.88 -5.68 35.46
C GLY A 26 -18.26 -5.84 34.82
N GLY A 27 -19.06 -4.79 34.93
CA GLY A 27 -20.37 -4.76 34.30
C GLY A 27 -21.08 -3.43 34.52
N ARG A 28 -22.08 -3.17 33.68
CA ARG A 28 -22.95 -1.99 33.86
C ARG A 28 -23.93 -2.23 34.98
N SER A 29 -23.98 -1.31 35.94
CA SER A 29 -24.98 -1.29 36.99
C SER A 29 -26.36 -1.07 36.40
N THR A 30 -27.33 -1.90 36.80
CA THR A 30 -28.74 -1.74 36.40
C THR A 30 -29.41 -0.52 37.04
N LEU A 31 -28.78 0.08 38.06
CA LEU A 31 -29.33 1.19 38.83
C LEU A 31 -29.00 2.54 38.19
N ASP A 32 -27.72 2.77 37.87
CA ASP A 32 -27.22 4.09 37.47
C ASP A 32 -26.67 4.12 36.02
N ALA A 33 -26.78 3.00 35.29
CA ALA A 33 -26.18 2.79 33.96
C ALA A 33 -24.65 3.03 33.90
N SER A 34 -23.99 3.21 35.05
CA SER A 34 -22.56 3.37 35.19
C SER A 34 -21.86 2.01 35.14
N TYR A 35 -20.67 1.96 34.54
CA TYR A 35 -19.84 0.77 34.53
C TYR A 35 -19.11 0.61 35.87
N ALA A 36 -19.18 -0.56 36.49
CA ALA A 36 -18.42 -0.91 37.68
C ALA A 36 -17.24 -1.81 37.31
N ILE A 37 -16.03 -1.40 37.67
CA ILE A 37 -14.82 -2.19 37.47
C ILE A 37 -14.78 -3.30 38.52
N GLY A 38 -14.51 -4.54 38.11
CA GLY A 38 -14.37 -5.67 39.04
C GLY A 38 -13.14 -5.54 39.93
N ASP A 39 -13.19 -6.15 41.11
CA ASP A 39 -12.13 -6.05 42.14
C ASP A 39 -10.75 -6.47 41.62
N ASP A 40 -10.70 -7.58 40.85
CA ASP A 40 -9.48 -8.15 40.26
C ASP A 40 -9.32 -7.86 38.75
N ALA A 41 -9.94 -6.78 38.24
CA ALA A 41 -9.97 -6.46 36.81
C ALA A 41 -8.56 -6.45 36.15
N LEU A 42 -7.54 -5.97 36.85
CA LEU A 42 -6.17 -5.95 36.32
C LEU A 42 -5.58 -7.35 36.12
N ALA A 43 -5.89 -8.30 37.00
CA ALA A 43 -5.46 -9.69 36.86
C ALA A 43 -6.22 -10.36 35.72
N VAL A 44 -7.53 -10.11 35.62
CA VAL A 44 -8.40 -10.61 34.55
C VAL A 44 -7.90 -10.16 33.17
N LEU A 45 -7.56 -8.89 32.98
CA LEU A 45 -7.01 -8.37 31.71
C LEU A 45 -5.71 -9.09 31.30
N LYS A 46 -4.83 -9.35 32.26
CA LYS A 46 -3.57 -10.08 32.02
C LYS A 46 -3.82 -11.54 31.66
N ASP A 47 -4.78 -12.19 32.33
CA ASP A 47 -5.13 -13.57 32.04
C ASP A 47 -5.79 -13.70 30.66
N LEU A 48 -6.71 -12.79 30.29
CA LEU A 48 -7.28 -12.74 28.93
C LEU A 48 -6.19 -12.56 27.86
N THR A 49 -5.23 -11.66 28.10
CA THR A 49 -4.08 -11.48 27.21
C THR A 49 -3.22 -12.75 27.13
N ARG A 50 -3.03 -13.45 28.25
CA ARG A 50 -2.31 -14.72 28.30
C ARG A 50 -3.04 -15.81 27.51
N TRP A 51 -4.37 -15.90 27.60
CA TRP A 51 -5.16 -16.84 26.80
C TRP A 51 -5.00 -16.61 25.30
N ILE A 52 -5.04 -15.35 24.83
CA ILE A 52 -4.79 -15.07 23.41
C ILE A 52 -3.38 -15.51 23.00
N ARG A 53 -2.35 -15.16 23.77
CA ARG A 53 -0.95 -15.46 23.41
C ARG A 53 -0.57 -16.93 23.53
N LEU A 54 -1.02 -17.62 24.57
CA LEU A 54 -0.61 -18.99 24.86
C LEU A 54 -1.50 -20.04 24.21
N TYR A 55 -2.76 -19.70 23.94
CA TYR A 55 -3.71 -20.62 23.31
C TYR A 55 -3.92 -20.24 21.85
N ASP A 56 -4.53 -19.08 21.55
CA ASP A 56 -4.90 -18.74 20.17
C ASP A 56 -3.68 -18.61 19.24
N GLU A 57 -2.64 -17.86 19.64
CA GLU A 57 -1.45 -17.63 18.81
C GLU A 57 -0.57 -18.88 18.66
N LYS A 58 -0.53 -19.75 19.68
CA LYS A 58 0.27 -20.99 19.60
C LYS A 58 -0.41 -22.11 18.81
N THR A 59 -1.74 -22.15 18.83
CA THR A 59 -2.52 -23.23 18.21
C THR A 59 -3.22 -22.83 16.92
N ASP A 60 -3.20 -21.54 16.56
CA ASP A 60 -3.87 -20.97 15.38
C ASP A 60 -5.39 -21.28 15.33
N ARG A 61 -6.03 -21.47 16.50
CA ARG A 61 -7.46 -21.81 16.60
C ARG A 61 -8.38 -20.59 16.61
N HIS A 62 -7.96 -19.47 17.19
CA HIS A 62 -8.77 -18.24 17.32
C HIS A 62 -10.10 -18.37 18.09
N ASP A 63 -10.25 -19.41 18.92
CA ASP A 63 -11.41 -19.64 19.77
C ASP A 63 -11.59 -18.53 20.82
N VAL A 64 -10.49 -18.07 21.43
CA VAL A 64 -10.54 -17.06 22.49
C VAL A 64 -11.00 -15.73 21.89
N LYS A 65 -10.38 -15.27 20.79
CA LYS A 65 -10.83 -14.08 20.05
C LYS A 65 -12.31 -14.17 19.67
N ARG A 66 -12.78 -15.35 19.25
CA ARG A 66 -14.19 -15.59 18.92
C ARG A 66 -15.10 -15.41 20.14
N CYS A 67 -14.74 -15.98 21.28
CA CYS A 67 -15.50 -15.81 22.52
C CYS A 67 -15.55 -14.36 22.97
N LEU A 68 -14.41 -13.65 22.94
CA LEU A 68 -14.35 -12.24 23.36
C LEU A 68 -15.20 -11.33 22.45
N ALA A 69 -15.26 -11.65 21.16
CA ALA A 69 -16.14 -10.97 20.20
C ALA A 69 -17.63 -11.26 20.47
N GLU A 70 -18.01 -12.53 20.70
CA GLU A 70 -19.38 -12.92 21.04
C GLU A 70 -19.85 -12.28 22.36
N ALA A 71 -18.95 -12.13 23.32
CA ALA A 71 -19.22 -11.44 24.59
C ALA A 71 -19.25 -9.91 24.48
N ASN A 72 -18.99 -9.35 23.28
CA ASN A 72 -18.93 -7.90 23.03
C ASN A 72 -17.95 -7.15 23.96
N LEU A 73 -16.84 -7.80 24.33
CA LEU A 73 -15.91 -7.31 25.34
C LEU A 73 -15.36 -5.90 25.04
N VAL A 74 -15.04 -5.61 23.77
CA VAL A 74 -14.42 -4.33 23.39
C VAL A 74 -15.36 -3.17 23.69
N LYS A 75 -16.57 -3.18 23.14
CA LYS A 75 -17.55 -2.10 23.33
C LYS A 75 -18.22 -2.17 24.71
N GLY A 76 -18.44 -3.36 25.25
CA GLY A 76 -19.16 -3.60 26.50
C GLY A 76 -18.37 -3.23 27.75
N ASP A 77 -17.06 -3.47 27.74
CA ASP A 77 -16.21 -3.37 28.93
C ASP A 77 -14.95 -2.54 28.70
N LEU A 78 -14.14 -2.85 27.68
CA LEU A 78 -12.81 -2.24 27.51
C LEU A 78 -12.89 -0.72 27.29
N LEU A 79 -13.80 -0.26 26.43
CA LEU A 79 -13.98 1.17 26.20
C LEU A 79 -14.57 1.89 27.41
N GLU A 80 -15.43 1.23 28.19
CA GLU A 80 -15.98 1.76 29.44
C GLU A 80 -14.88 1.94 30.50
N ILE A 81 -13.97 0.96 30.63
CA ILE A 81 -12.81 1.06 31.53
C ILE A 81 -11.91 2.23 31.12
N LEU A 82 -11.68 2.45 29.82
CA LEU A 82 -10.91 3.59 29.33
C LEU A 82 -11.61 4.93 29.59
N ALA A 83 -12.94 4.99 29.44
CA ALA A 83 -13.73 6.19 29.72
C ALA A 83 -13.65 6.63 31.19
N GLN A 84 -13.40 5.70 32.11
CA GLN A 84 -13.24 6.01 33.54
C GLN A 84 -11.89 6.64 33.91
N TRP A 85 -10.99 6.82 32.96
CA TRP A 85 -9.71 7.50 33.15
C TRP A 85 -9.64 8.81 32.33
N PRO A 86 -10.44 9.83 32.69
CA PRO A 86 -10.50 11.09 31.95
C PRO A 86 -9.21 11.91 32.07
N GLU A 87 -9.07 12.89 31.20
CA GLU A 87 -7.96 13.87 31.21
C GLU A 87 -7.83 14.52 32.60
N GLY A 88 -6.59 14.63 33.10
CA GLY A 88 -6.30 15.15 34.45
C GLY A 88 -6.36 14.12 35.59
N SER A 89 -6.83 12.89 35.37
CA SER A 89 -6.82 11.86 36.42
C SER A 89 -5.43 11.29 36.69
N GLU A 90 -4.85 11.51 37.87
CA GLU A 90 -3.52 11.00 38.26
C GLU A 90 -3.52 9.59 38.87
N SER A 91 -4.64 8.86 38.81
CA SER A 91 -4.75 7.54 39.43
C SER A 91 -3.81 6.53 38.74
N LYS A 92 -2.75 6.12 39.46
CA LYS A 92 -1.81 5.08 39.01
C LYS A 92 -2.50 3.75 38.74
N TYR A 93 -3.53 3.40 39.49
CA TYR A 93 -4.29 2.17 39.29
C TYR A 93 -5.06 2.20 37.96
N LYS A 94 -5.80 3.30 37.70
CA LYS A 94 -6.53 3.48 36.44
C LYS A 94 -5.60 3.55 35.22
N SER A 95 -4.44 4.18 35.35
CA SER A 95 -3.40 4.18 34.31
C SER A 95 -2.89 2.76 34.00
N LYS A 96 -2.68 1.92 35.03
CA LYS A 96 -2.30 0.50 34.84
C LYS A 96 -3.42 -0.32 34.18
N LEU A 97 -4.68 -0.08 34.55
CA LEU A 97 -5.84 -0.70 33.89
C LEU A 97 -5.92 -0.28 32.42
N ALA A 98 -5.79 1.01 32.13
CA ALA A 98 -5.81 1.53 30.76
C ALA A 98 -4.72 0.89 29.89
N LEU A 99 -3.51 0.73 30.41
CA LEU A 99 -2.45 -0.02 29.72
C LEU A 99 -2.80 -1.50 29.53
N GLY A 100 -3.40 -2.16 30.52
CA GLY A 100 -3.88 -3.55 30.39
C GLY A 100 -4.98 -3.70 29.33
N VAL A 101 -5.85 -2.70 29.20
CA VAL A 101 -6.85 -2.63 28.11
C VAL A 101 -6.16 -2.48 26.76
N LEU A 102 -5.17 -1.59 26.65
CA LEU A 102 -4.41 -1.41 25.41
C LEU A 102 -3.67 -2.70 24.99
N GLU A 103 -3.04 -3.40 25.95
CA GLU A 103 -2.37 -4.69 25.73
C GLU A 103 -3.32 -5.77 25.18
N LEU A 104 -4.63 -5.67 25.46
CA LEU A 104 -5.67 -6.57 24.97
C LEU A 104 -6.32 -6.09 23.65
N LEU A 105 -6.50 -4.78 23.48
CA LEU A 105 -7.06 -4.20 22.25
C LEU A 105 -6.18 -4.45 21.02
N VAL A 106 -4.86 -4.35 21.18
CA VAL A 106 -3.90 -4.56 20.08
C VAL A 106 -4.03 -5.97 19.46
N PRO A 107 -3.97 -7.09 20.19
CA PRO A 107 -4.12 -8.43 19.61
C PRO A 107 -5.53 -8.72 19.09
N LEU A 108 -6.57 -8.09 19.66
CA LEU A 108 -7.96 -8.22 19.16
C LEU A 108 -8.16 -7.52 17.82
N THR A 109 -7.50 -6.38 17.62
CA THR A 109 -7.53 -5.60 16.38
C THR A 109 -6.44 -6.01 15.39
N TRP A 110 -5.58 -6.97 15.74
CA TRP A 110 -4.50 -7.41 14.88
C TRP A 110 -5.04 -8.05 13.59
N PRO A 111 -4.56 -7.65 12.40
CA PRO A 111 -5.03 -8.17 11.12
C PRO A 111 -4.98 -9.69 11.08
N LEU A 112 -6.11 -10.31 10.75
CA LEU A 112 -6.26 -11.77 10.68
C LEU A 112 -5.56 -12.35 9.44
N ASP A 113 -5.33 -11.50 8.45
CA ASP A 113 -4.65 -11.83 7.19
C ASP A 113 -3.12 -11.68 7.29
N GLY A 114 -2.58 -11.50 8.51
CA GLY A 114 -1.17 -11.30 8.75
C GLY A 114 -0.28 -12.47 8.33
N LEU A 115 0.46 -12.25 7.22
CA LEU A 115 1.90 -12.50 7.11
C LEU A 115 2.36 -13.96 7.12
N GLY A 116 1.79 -14.76 6.24
CA GLY A 116 2.33 -16.07 5.91
C GLY A 116 1.50 -16.72 4.82
N GLU A 117 1.61 -16.24 3.58
CA GLU A 117 1.12 -16.95 2.38
C GLU A 117 1.71 -18.38 2.29
N GLU A 118 2.68 -18.71 3.14
CA GLU A 118 3.42 -19.98 3.17
C GLU A 118 3.00 -20.98 4.28
N ARG A 119 2.17 -20.59 5.27
CA ARG A 119 1.68 -21.55 6.28
C ARG A 119 0.26 -22.01 5.96
N GLU A 120 0.10 -23.32 5.80
CA GLU A 120 -1.21 -23.96 5.84
C GLU A 120 -1.88 -23.63 7.18
N LYS A 121 -2.91 -22.80 7.14
CA LYS A 121 -3.69 -22.44 8.34
C LYS A 121 -4.64 -23.58 8.70
N SER A 122 -4.96 -23.72 9.98
CA SER A 122 -5.84 -24.82 10.43
C SER A 122 -7.24 -24.70 9.82
N ALA A 123 -7.97 -25.82 9.70
CA ALA A 123 -9.37 -25.80 9.29
C ALA A 123 -10.22 -24.92 10.23
N GLU A 124 -9.86 -24.87 11.50
CA GLU A 124 -10.46 -24.03 12.55
C GLU A 124 -10.29 -22.54 12.24
N PHE A 125 -9.08 -22.11 11.84
CA PHE A 125 -8.80 -20.72 11.46
C PHE A 125 -9.83 -20.20 10.46
N TYR A 126 -10.06 -20.94 9.36
CA TYR A 126 -11.00 -20.54 8.31
C TYR A 126 -12.46 -20.49 8.77
N LYS A 127 -12.85 -21.23 9.83
CA LYS A 127 -14.20 -21.16 10.41
C LYS A 127 -14.45 -19.83 11.13
N HIS A 128 -13.43 -19.26 11.76
CA HIS A 128 -13.58 -18.05 12.59
C HIS A 128 -13.37 -16.75 11.81
N VAL A 129 -12.51 -16.74 10.79
CA VAL A 129 -12.06 -15.53 10.09
C VAL A 129 -13.19 -14.62 9.62
N PRO A 130 -14.24 -15.09 8.91
CA PRO A 130 -15.29 -14.20 8.44
C PRO A 130 -15.98 -13.43 9.57
N PHE A 131 -16.21 -14.11 10.69
CA PHE A 131 -16.83 -13.47 11.86
C PHE A 131 -15.89 -12.52 12.57
N LEU A 132 -14.62 -12.90 12.72
CA LEU A 132 -13.62 -12.06 13.39
C LEU A 132 -13.31 -10.81 12.57
N GLN A 133 -13.32 -10.88 11.23
CA GLN A 133 -13.19 -9.70 10.37
C GLN A 133 -14.34 -8.71 10.61
N LEU A 134 -15.59 -9.19 10.68
CA LEU A 134 -16.73 -8.34 11.02
C LEU A 134 -16.66 -7.80 12.46
N ALA A 135 -16.17 -8.60 13.41
CA ALA A 135 -15.95 -8.14 14.78
C ALA A 135 -14.91 -7.01 14.83
N GLN A 136 -13.81 -7.11 14.07
CA GLN A 136 -12.79 -6.06 13.97
C GLN A 136 -13.34 -4.76 13.38
N VAL A 137 -14.20 -4.83 12.37
CA VAL A 137 -14.95 -3.67 11.85
C VAL A 137 -15.78 -3.04 12.97
N GLY A 138 -16.49 -3.85 13.76
CA GLY A 138 -17.24 -3.40 14.93
C GLY A 138 -16.37 -2.73 15.99
N TYR A 139 -15.18 -3.28 16.26
CA TYR A 139 -14.20 -2.70 17.19
C TYR A 139 -13.71 -1.34 16.70
N LYS A 140 -13.33 -1.24 15.41
CA LYS A 140 -12.91 0.02 14.81
C LYS A 140 -14.01 1.07 14.94
N ARG A 141 -15.25 0.74 14.56
CA ARG A 141 -16.38 1.66 14.71
C ARG A 141 -16.53 2.17 16.15
N ALA A 142 -16.50 1.26 17.12
CA ALA A 142 -16.65 1.61 18.54
C ALA A 142 -15.50 2.48 19.06
N VAL A 143 -14.27 2.25 18.61
CA VAL A 143 -13.09 3.04 19.01
C VAL A 143 -13.09 4.43 18.38
N LEU A 144 -13.48 4.54 17.09
CA LEU A 144 -13.49 5.84 16.39
C LEU A 144 -14.60 6.76 16.89
N HIS A 145 -15.80 6.21 17.16
CA HIS A 145 -17.02 6.98 17.45
C HIS A 145 -17.53 6.76 18.88
N CYS A 146 -16.64 6.74 19.87
CA CYS A 146 -17.04 6.60 21.26
C CYS A 146 -17.56 7.93 21.83
N ASP A 147 -18.85 8.01 22.15
CA ASP A 147 -19.48 9.24 22.66
C ASP A 147 -19.00 9.62 24.08
N ALA A 148 -18.64 8.63 24.90
CA ALA A 148 -18.34 8.84 26.31
C ALA A 148 -16.99 9.54 26.55
N THR A 149 -15.98 9.25 25.72
CA THR A 149 -14.61 9.77 25.88
C THR A 149 -13.84 9.61 24.57
N SER A 150 -12.91 10.52 24.31
CA SER A 150 -11.93 10.44 23.23
C SER A 150 -10.93 9.29 23.45
N ILE A 151 -11.32 8.08 23.07
CA ILE A 151 -10.57 6.84 23.30
C ILE A 151 -9.15 6.90 22.73
N LEU A 152 -8.98 7.40 21.51
CA LEU A 152 -7.66 7.48 20.87
C LEU A 152 -6.76 8.49 21.59
N ARG A 153 -7.33 9.60 22.07
CA ARG A 153 -6.59 10.57 22.89
C ARG A 153 -6.17 9.97 24.24
N THR A 154 -7.02 9.15 24.85
CA THR A 154 -6.64 8.36 26.03
C THR A 154 -5.49 7.39 25.71
N VAL A 155 -5.49 6.76 24.53
CA VAL A 155 -4.39 5.90 24.09
C VAL A 155 -3.09 6.68 23.90
N VAL A 156 -3.13 7.87 23.29
CA VAL A 156 -1.97 8.78 23.19
C VAL A 156 -1.43 9.09 24.59
N ARG A 157 -2.32 9.39 25.54
CA ARG A 157 -1.95 9.66 26.94
C ARG A 157 -1.27 8.48 27.64
N ILE A 158 -1.63 7.23 27.32
CA ILE A 158 -0.94 6.04 27.85
C ILE A 158 0.53 6.03 27.39
N GLY A 159 0.80 6.39 26.13
CA GLY A 159 2.14 6.40 25.55
C GLY A 159 2.98 7.62 25.90
N LEU A 160 2.35 8.76 26.22
CA LEU A 160 3.03 10.04 26.38
C LEU A 160 4.20 10.04 27.39
N PRO A 161 4.10 9.41 28.57
CA PRO A 161 5.23 9.32 29.50
C PRO A 161 6.45 8.61 28.90
N ALA A 162 6.23 7.53 28.13
CA ALA A 162 7.30 6.79 27.47
C ALA A 162 7.90 7.60 26.31
N VAL A 163 7.09 8.33 25.55
CA VAL A 163 7.55 9.22 24.47
C VAL A 163 8.38 10.37 25.01
N ALA A 164 8.01 10.93 26.17
CA ALA A 164 8.73 12.04 26.79
C ALA A 164 10.10 11.65 27.39
N THR A 165 10.34 10.36 27.64
CA THR A 165 11.67 9.89 28.06
C THR A 165 12.63 9.84 26.88
N THR A 166 13.85 10.33 27.10
CA THR A 166 14.90 10.32 26.08
C THR A 166 15.25 8.89 25.68
N ARG A 167 15.68 8.69 24.42
CA ARG A 167 16.02 7.35 23.89
C ARG A 167 16.96 6.54 24.78
N ARG A 168 17.96 7.17 25.42
CA ARG A 168 18.97 6.49 26.24
C ARG A 168 18.43 6.03 27.60
N GLU A 169 17.43 6.74 28.13
CA GLU A 169 16.84 6.47 29.44
C GLU A 169 15.58 5.60 29.34
N ARG A 170 15.04 5.46 28.12
CA ARG A 170 13.86 4.67 27.84
C ARG A 170 14.10 3.20 28.17
N SER A 171 13.25 2.64 29.02
CA SER A 171 13.32 1.21 29.33
C SER A 171 12.70 0.37 28.21
N LYS A 172 13.02 -0.95 28.16
CA LYS A 172 12.34 -1.89 27.23
C LYS A 172 10.82 -1.89 27.38
N ARG A 173 10.33 -1.59 28.60
CA ARG A 173 8.89 -1.45 28.87
C ARG A 173 8.33 -0.21 28.17
N ASP A 174 9.02 0.92 28.27
CA ASP A 174 8.61 2.18 27.64
C ASP A 174 8.63 2.06 26.12
N GLU A 175 9.65 1.42 25.55
CA GLU A 175 9.68 1.08 24.12
C GLU A 175 8.49 0.20 23.71
N GLY A 176 8.16 -0.80 24.52
CA GLY A 176 7.00 -1.66 24.31
C GLY A 176 5.67 -0.90 24.34
N ILE A 177 5.53 0.09 25.23
CA ILE A 177 4.31 0.92 25.32
C ILE A 177 4.16 1.78 24.05
N ILE A 178 5.23 2.41 23.57
CA ILE A 178 5.21 3.20 22.33
C ILE A 178 4.81 2.31 21.15
N ARG A 179 5.39 1.10 21.05
CA ARG A 179 5.02 0.12 20.01
C ARG A 179 3.54 -0.26 20.10
N LEU A 180 3.02 -0.53 21.30
CA LEU A 180 1.60 -0.89 21.47
C LEU A 180 0.65 0.22 20.99
N VAL A 181 0.96 1.48 21.31
CA VAL A 181 0.20 2.65 20.85
C VAL A 181 0.21 2.72 19.32
N LEU A 182 1.39 2.66 18.71
CA LEU A 182 1.52 2.73 17.25
C LEU A 182 0.86 1.54 16.54
N TYR A 183 0.98 0.33 17.09
CA TYR A 183 0.31 -0.85 16.51
C TYR A 183 -1.20 -0.76 16.60
N LEU A 184 -1.78 -0.15 17.65
CA LEU A 184 -3.21 0.09 17.68
C LEU A 184 -3.63 1.03 16.54
N PHE A 185 -2.91 2.14 16.34
CA PHE A 185 -3.20 3.06 15.23
C PHE A 185 -3.03 2.39 13.87
N ARG A 186 -1.99 1.56 13.71
CA ARG A 186 -1.78 0.75 12.51
C ARG A 186 -2.95 -0.19 12.27
N ASN A 187 -3.39 -0.92 13.28
CA ASN A 187 -4.52 -1.85 13.19
C ASN A 187 -5.80 -1.11 12.75
N LEU A 188 -6.11 0.02 13.37
CA LEU A 188 -7.29 0.82 13.02
C LEU A 188 -7.19 1.39 11.60
N ALA A 189 -6.01 1.81 11.17
CA ALA A 189 -5.80 2.25 9.79
C ALA A 189 -5.94 1.10 8.78
N MET A 190 -5.62 -0.14 9.17
CA MET A 190 -5.68 -1.32 8.30
C MET A 190 -7.08 -1.93 8.17
N ILE A 191 -7.88 -1.95 9.26
CA ILE A 191 -9.22 -2.56 9.27
C ILE A 191 -10.14 -1.82 8.28
N VAL A 192 -10.72 -2.57 7.36
CA VAL A 192 -11.71 -2.12 6.36
C VAL A 192 -12.85 -3.13 6.30
N GLN A 193 -14.03 -2.70 5.85
CA GLN A 193 -15.17 -3.59 5.61
C GLN A 193 -14.83 -4.53 4.45
N PRO A 194 -14.79 -5.87 4.65
CA PRO A 194 -14.55 -6.81 3.56
C PRO A 194 -15.74 -6.85 2.59
N GLN A 195 -15.53 -6.67 1.28
CA GLN A 195 -16.64 -6.60 0.31
C GLN A 195 -17.40 -7.92 0.14
N HIS A 196 -16.75 -9.04 0.45
CA HIS A 196 -17.34 -10.38 0.34
C HIS A 196 -18.21 -10.75 1.56
N LEU A 197 -18.28 -9.90 2.59
CA LEU A 197 -19.06 -10.11 3.81
C LEU A 197 -20.14 -9.04 3.99
N PRO A 198 -21.28 -9.38 4.60
CA PRO A 198 -22.34 -8.40 4.84
C PRO A 198 -21.88 -7.35 5.85
N SER A 199 -22.10 -6.07 5.52
CA SER A 199 -21.85 -4.98 6.47
C SER A 199 -22.81 -5.04 7.65
N GLN A 200 -22.26 -4.85 8.85
CA GLN A 200 -23.00 -4.70 10.10
C GLN A 200 -22.90 -3.25 10.58
N GLY A 201 -23.84 -2.40 10.15
CA GLY A 201 -23.90 -0.96 10.49
C GLY A 201 -23.66 -0.05 9.29
N ASP A 202 -23.49 1.25 9.55
CA ASP A 202 -23.09 2.19 8.50
C ASP A 202 -21.63 1.92 8.11
N GLU A 203 -21.37 1.82 6.81
CA GLU A 203 -20.02 1.65 6.25
C GLU A 203 -19.23 2.95 6.37
N ASN A 204 -19.92 4.10 6.32
CA ASN A 204 -19.30 5.43 6.40
C ASN A 204 -18.47 5.58 7.69
N ASP A 205 -18.92 4.98 8.78
CA ASP A 205 -18.26 5.03 10.09
C ASP A 205 -16.86 4.39 10.12
N VAL A 206 -16.57 3.47 9.21
CA VAL A 206 -15.33 2.69 9.20
C VAL A 206 -14.44 3.04 7.99
N THR A 207 -14.88 4.00 7.17
CA THR A 207 -14.14 4.48 6.01
C THR A 207 -12.78 5.06 6.35
N ARG A 208 -11.95 5.23 5.31
CA ARG A 208 -10.70 5.98 5.40
C ARG A 208 -10.93 7.40 5.90
N SER A 209 -11.98 8.06 5.41
CA SER A 209 -12.36 9.41 5.84
C SER A 209 -12.68 9.48 7.34
N ALA A 210 -13.54 8.59 7.85
CA ALA A 210 -13.84 8.55 9.28
C ALA A 210 -12.58 8.29 10.14
N THR A 211 -11.66 7.46 9.63
CA THR A 211 -10.37 7.20 10.31
C THR A 211 -9.50 8.46 10.37
N ILE A 212 -9.36 9.19 9.25
CA ILE A 212 -8.57 10.43 9.17
C ILE A 212 -9.19 11.52 10.06
N ASP A 213 -10.51 11.71 9.97
CA ASP A 213 -11.23 12.71 10.77
C ASP A 213 -11.05 12.45 12.27
N ALA A 214 -11.17 11.19 12.70
CA ALA A 214 -10.93 10.79 14.09
C ALA A 214 -9.45 10.94 14.51
N PHE A 215 -8.51 10.63 13.62
CA PHE A 215 -7.07 10.78 13.88
C PHE A 215 -6.66 12.24 14.03
N HIS A 216 -7.27 13.13 13.25
CA HIS A 216 -7.10 14.57 13.38
C HIS A 216 -7.76 15.10 14.66
N ALA A 217 -9.03 14.77 14.90
CA ALA A 217 -9.79 15.28 16.04
C ALA A 217 -9.23 14.87 17.41
N GLN A 218 -8.43 13.80 17.48
CA GLN A 218 -7.85 13.25 18.70
C GLN A 218 -6.30 13.33 18.72
N ASP A 219 -5.71 14.25 17.95
CA ASP A 219 -4.27 14.58 17.93
C ASP A 219 -3.31 13.42 17.56
N ILE A 220 -3.80 12.36 16.90
CA ILE A 220 -2.94 11.25 16.44
C ILE A 220 -2.02 11.72 15.32
N LEU A 221 -2.51 12.51 14.38
CA LEU A 221 -1.68 13.04 13.28
C LEU A 221 -0.51 13.88 13.81
N SER A 222 -0.74 14.71 14.83
CA SER A 222 0.30 15.50 15.49
C SER A 222 1.33 14.63 16.22
N LEU A 223 0.90 13.54 16.88
CA LEU A 223 1.82 12.56 17.44
C LEU A 223 2.68 11.89 16.36
N LEU A 224 2.09 11.55 15.21
CA LEU A 224 2.84 10.97 14.09
C LEU A 224 3.89 11.94 13.52
N LEU A 225 3.58 13.25 13.43
CA LEU A 225 4.57 14.28 13.05
C LEU A 225 5.71 14.39 14.08
N THR A 226 5.38 14.31 15.37
CA THR A 226 6.38 14.36 16.46
C THR A 226 7.35 13.18 16.35
N ILE A 227 6.82 11.96 16.16
CA ILE A 227 7.62 10.75 16.02
C ILE A 227 8.39 10.75 14.69
N GLY A 228 7.78 11.23 13.60
CA GLY A 228 8.37 11.30 12.27
C GLY A 228 9.57 12.23 12.19
N SER A 229 9.48 13.44 12.74
CA SER A 229 10.58 14.40 12.80
C SER A 229 11.75 13.89 13.66
N GLY A 230 11.46 13.19 14.76
CA GLY A 230 12.47 12.54 15.61
C GLY A 230 12.93 11.15 15.12
N ALA A 231 12.47 10.66 13.96
CA ALA A 231 12.82 9.33 13.46
C ALA A 231 14.31 9.16 13.17
N GLY A 232 15.02 10.26 12.89
CA GLY A 232 16.46 10.25 12.64
C GLY A 232 17.32 9.98 13.89
N ASP A 233 16.80 10.17 15.11
CA ASP A 233 17.57 10.05 16.35
C ASP A 233 16.77 9.35 17.47
N GLU A 234 15.72 10.00 17.98
CA GLU A 234 14.99 9.59 19.19
C GLU A 234 14.05 8.38 18.97
N PHE A 235 13.53 8.22 17.75
CA PHE A 235 12.45 7.29 17.41
C PHE A 235 12.79 6.30 16.28
N GLN A 236 14.08 6.03 16.03
CA GLN A 236 14.56 5.16 14.94
C GLN A 236 13.85 3.79 14.86
N ASP A 237 13.62 3.15 16.01
CA ASP A 237 13.07 1.78 16.09
C ASP A 237 11.58 1.68 15.73
N TYR A 238 10.88 2.81 15.60
CA TYR A 238 9.46 2.85 15.29
C TYR A 238 9.16 3.10 13.81
N GLY A 239 10.20 3.34 12.99
CA GLY A 239 10.08 3.63 11.56
C GLY A 239 9.18 2.65 10.79
N PRO A 240 9.36 1.32 10.92
CA PRO A 240 8.53 0.35 10.19
C PRO A 240 7.03 0.43 10.53
N VAL A 241 6.68 0.66 11.81
CA VAL A 241 5.27 0.78 12.21
C VAL A 241 4.68 2.10 11.70
N MET A 242 5.46 3.18 11.74
CA MET A 242 5.08 4.47 11.15
C MET A 242 4.81 4.34 9.65
N LEU A 243 5.67 3.61 8.93
CA LEU A 243 5.52 3.32 7.52
C LEU A 243 4.20 2.59 7.24
N GLU A 244 3.85 1.57 8.02
CA GLU A 244 2.58 0.83 7.88
C GLU A 244 1.36 1.72 8.12
N ILE A 245 1.40 2.61 9.13
CA ILE A 245 0.32 3.58 9.40
C ILE A 245 0.14 4.51 8.20
N LEU A 246 1.22 5.13 7.73
CA LEU A 246 1.21 6.05 6.58
C LEU A 246 0.72 5.35 5.32
N PHE A 247 1.22 4.15 5.05
CA PHE A 247 0.82 3.34 3.90
C PHE A 247 -0.69 3.12 3.90
N HIS A 248 -1.25 2.70 5.03
CA HIS A 248 -2.69 2.49 5.09
C HIS A 248 -3.45 3.80 4.96
N LEU A 249 -3.05 4.90 5.60
CA LEU A 249 -3.73 6.19 5.46
C LEU A 249 -3.73 6.74 4.02
N LEU A 250 -2.68 6.48 3.25
CA LEU A 250 -2.43 7.13 1.95
C LEU A 250 -2.72 6.24 0.74
N LYS A 251 -2.70 4.91 0.87
CA LYS A 251 -2.91 4.01 -0.26
C LYS A 251 -4.23 4.27 -0.97
N GLY A 252 -4.18 4.41 -2.30
CA GLY A 252 -5.34 4.66 -3.15
C GLY A 252 -5.85 6.11 -3.15
N VAL A 253 -5.32 6.99 -2.31
CA VAL A 253 -5.67 8.42 -2.32
C VAL A 253 -4.94 9.13 -3.45
N ASP A 254 -5.66 9.86 -4.30
CA ASP A 254 -5.05 10.65 -5.36
C ASP A 254 -4.37 11.90 -4.78
N ALA A 255 -3.03 11.89 -4.79
CA ALA A 255 -2.20 12.98 -4.32
C ALA A 255 -2.46 14.29 -5.09
N LYS A 256 -2.84 14.25 -6.37
CA LYS A 256 -3.14 15.47 -7.15
C LYS A 256 -4.44 16.11 -6.70
N LYS A 257 -5.50 15.32 -6.49
CA LYS A 257 -6.78 15.81 -5.96
C LYS A 257 -6.64 16.40 -4.56
N LEU A 258 -5.68 15.93 -3.76
CA LEU A 258 -5.42 16.42 -2.40
C LEU A 258 -5.09 17.92 -2.36
N PHE A 259 -4.30 18.41 -3.32
CA PHE A 259 -3.86 19.83 -3.41
C PHE A 259 -4.71 20.68 -4.36
N MET A 260 -5.82 20.14 -4.89
CA MET A 260 -6.77 20.92 -5.70
C MET A 260 -7.73 21.69 -4.80
N LYS A 261 -8.13 22.89 -5.25
CA LYS A 261 -9.19 23.66 -4.58
C LYS A 261 -10.52 22.92 -4.65
N LYS A 262 -11.38 23.07 -3.63
CA LYS A 262 -12.68 22.40 -3.55
C LYS A 262 -13.53 22.56 -4.81
N GLU A 263 -13.55 23.76 -5.39
CA GLU A 263 -14.26 24.07 -6.63
C GLU A 263 -13.68 23.34 -7.85
N GLN A 264 -12.35 23.18 -7.89
CA GLN A 264 -11.66 22.44 -8.96
C GLN A 264 -11.90 20.94 -8.85
N VAL A 265 -11.95 20.40 -7.64
CA VAL A 265 -12.32 19.00 -7.41
C VAL A 265 -13.75 18.78 -7.88
N ALA A 266 -14.69 19.63 -7.46
CA ALA A 266 -16.09 19.54 -7.89
C ALA A 266 -16.25 19.68 -9.42
N SER A 267 -15.51 20.60 -10.06
CA SER A 267 -15.56 20.73 -11.52
C SER A 267 -14.98 19.50 -12.23
N THR A 268 -13.86 18.95 -11.73
CA THR A 268 -13.23 17.73 -12.25
C THR A 268 -14.18 16.54 -12.11
N ASP A 269 -14.83 16.38 -10.96
CA ASP A 269 -15.78 15.29 -10.71
C ASP A 269 -17.03 15.42 -11.60
N THR A 270 -17.55 16.64 -11.80
CA THR A 270 -18.68 16.86 -12.74
C THR A 270 -18.29 16.58 -14.18
N GLN A 271 -17.07 16.93 -14.59
CA GLN A 271 -16.53 16.60 -15.91
C GLN A 271 -16.38 15.10 -16.06
N TYR A 272 -15.81 14.41 -15.06
CA TYR A 272 -15.67 12.96 -15.05
C TYR A 272 -17.03 12.25 -15.12
N LEU A 273 -18.04 12.72 -14.37
CA LEU A 273 -19.41 12.21 -14.44
C LEU A 273 -20.00 12.39 -15.84
N LYS A 274 -19.84 13.58 -16.44
CA LYS A 274 -20.32 13.86 -17.79
C LYS A 274 -19.65 12.97 -18.83
N GLU A 275 -18.34 12.79 -18.74
CA GLU A 275 -17.58 11.89 -19.60
C GLU A 275 -18.06 10.43 -19.44
N THR A 276 -18.28 9.98 -18.21
CA THR A 276 -18.75 8.62 -17.91
C THR A 276 -20.16 8.38 -18.46
N LEU A 277 -21.09 9.32 -18.26
CA LEU A 277 -22.42 9.28 -18.85
C LEU A 277 -22.38 9.32 -20.39
N SER A 278 -21.42 10.06 -20.97
CA SER A 278 -21.24 10.07 -22.42
C SER A 278 -20.75 8.73 -22.96
N LYS A 279 -19.83 8.07 -22.24
CA LYS A 279 -19.33 6.73 -22.56
C LYS A 279 -20.44 5.69 -22.42
N GLU A 280 -21.23 5.74 -21.36
CA GLU A 280 -22.39 4.88 -21.15
C GLU A 280 -23.41 5.07 -22.29
N ARG A 281 -23.74 6.32 -22.63
CA ARG A 281 -24.65 6.62 -23.74
C ARG A 281 -24.13 6.11 -25.07
N ALA A 282 -22.84 6.31 -25.37
CA ALA A 282 -22.22 5.78 -26.58
C ALA A 282 -22.24 4.25 -26.63
N MET A 283 -22.02 3.58 -25.49
CA MET A 283 -22.13 2.13 -25.35
C MET A 283 -23.57 1.66 -25.61
N LEU A 284 -24.56 2.29 -24.97
CA LEU A 284 -25.98 1.97 -25.16
C LEU A 284 -26.44 2.24 -26.59
N ASP A 285 -25.99 3.33 -27.21
CA ASP A 285 -26.33 3.67 -28.59
C ASP A 285 -25.67 2.69 -29.58
N SER A 286 -24.45 2.21 -29.30
CA SER A 286 -23.83 1.13 -30.06
C SER A 286 -24.62 -0.18 -29.93
N TYR A 287 -25.13 -0.50 -28.73
CA TYR A 287 -25.95 -1.69 -28.51
C TYR A 287 -27.31 -1.57 -29.21
N LYS A 288 -27.96 -0.40 -29.16
CA LYS A 288 -29.25 -0.14 -29.82
C LYS A 288 -29.17 -0.33 -31.33
N LYS A 289 -28.05 0.03 -31.97
CA LYS A 289 -27.82 -0.23 -33.41
C LYS A 289 -27.88 -1.72 -33.76
N PHE A 290 -27.55 -2.59 -32.80
CA PHE A 290 -27.57 -4.05 -32.95
C PHE A 290 -28.64 -4.70 -32.07
N ALA A 291 -29.62 -3.95 -31.57
CA ALA A 291 -30.71 -4.48 -30.75
C ALA A 291 -31.82 -5.04 -31.65
N PRO A 292 -32.41 -6.21 -31.32
CA PRO A 292 -33.48 -6.79 -32.12
C PRO A 292 -34.63 -5.80 -32.32
N THR A 293 -35.04 -5.56 -33.57
CA THR A 293 -36.15 -4.64 -33.88
C THR A 293 -37.52 -5.29 -33.66
N ARG A 294 -37.57 -6.64 -33.62
CA ARG A 294 -38.77 -7.42 -33.30
C ARG A 294 -38.50 -8.39 -32.16
N HIS A 295 -39.58 -8.91 -31.58
CA HIS A 295 -39.53 -9.88 -30.48
C HIS A 295 -38.67 -11.12 -30.80
N ASN A 296 -38.15 -11.78 -29.75
CA ASN A 296 -37.24 -12.92 -29.88
C ASN A 296 -37.80 -14.11 -30.69
N ARG A 297 -39.13 -14.29 -30.72
CA ARG A 297 -39.80 -15.36 -31.50
C ARG A 297 -39.97 -15.09 -33.00
N PHE A 298 -39.40 -14.01 -33.55
CA PHE A 298 -39.56 -13.69 -34.97
C PHE A 298 -38.94 -14.75 -35.90
N GLY A 299 -38.04 -15.60 -35.39
CA GLY A 299 -37.69 -16.88 -36.04
C GLY A 299 -36.85 -16.79 -37.31
N THR A 300 -36.22 -15.65 -37.59
CA THR A 300 -35.37 -15.48 -38.78
C THR A 300 -34.24 -16.51 -38.86
N MET A 301 -34.12 -17.16 -40.01
CA MET A 301 -33.05 -18.08 -40.37
C MET A 301 -32.47 -17.73 -41.74
N VAL A 302 -31.14 -17.61 -41.83
CA VAL A 302 -30.41 -17.25 -43.06
C VAL A 302 -29.45 -18.38 -43.42
N TRP A 303 -29.44 -18.77 -44.70
CA TRP A 303 -28.51 -19.74 -45.26
C TRP A 303 -27.30 -19.01 -45.86
N VAL A 304 -26.14 -19.16 -45.23
CA VAL A 304 -24.88 -18.56 -45.66
C VAL A 304 -24.12 -19.59 -46.50
N LYS A 305 -23.96 -19.30 -47.81
CA LYS A 305 -23.15 -20.12 -48.72
C LYS A 305 -21.67 -19.88 -48.43
N ARG A 306 -20.90 -20.96 -48.24
CA ARG A 306 -19.46 -20.97 -48.08
C ARG A 306 -18.79 -21.54 -49.33
N ASP A 307 -17.47 -21.52 -49.33
CA ASP A 307 -16.65 -22.21 -50.33
C ASP A 307 -17.03 -23.70 -50.39
N ASP A 308 -16.82 -24.32 -51.55
CA ASP A 308 -17.16 -25.73 -51.81
C ASP A 308 -18.67 -26.02 -51.76
N THR A 309 -19.51 -25.02 -52.06
CA THR A 309 -21.00 -25.10 -52.10
C THR A 309 -21.67 -25.53 -50.78
N LYS A 310 -20.96 -25.42 -49.66
CA LYS A 310 -21.50 -25.75 -48.32
C LYS A 310 -22.37 -24.61 -47.81
N TYR A 311 -23.43 -24.94 -47.08
CA TYR A 311 -24.31 -23.95 -46.46
C TYR A 311 -24.23 -24.04 -44.94
N SER A 312 -24.18 -22.88 -44.26
CA SER A 312 -24.34 -22.79 -42.82
C SER A 312 -25.53 -21.93 -42.45
N THR A 313 -26.34 -22.41 -41.52
CA THR A 313 -27.53 -21.70 -41.04
C THR A 313 -27.16 -20.78 -39.89
N VAL A 314 -27.56 -19.51 -39.99
CA VAL A 314 -27.43 -18.53 -38.91
C VAL A 314 -28.82 -18.01 -38.56
N THR A 315 -29.15 -18.02 -37.26
CA THR A 315 -30.44 -17.53 -36.75
C THR A 315 -30.29 -16.14 -36.15
N GLY A 316 -31.23 -15.25 -36.46
CA GLY A 316 -31.28 -13.89 -35.90
C GLY A 316 -31.55 -12.82 -36.96
N GLN A 317 -32.29 -11.78 -36.57
CA GLN A 317 -32.67 -10.66 -37.44
C GLN A 317 -31.44 -9.89 -37.98
N HIS A 318 -30.42 -9.75 -37.12
CA HIS A 318 -29.16 -9.06 -37.41
C HIS A 318 -28.34 -9.70 -38.52
N SER A 319 -28.56 -10.99 -38.80
CA SER A 319 -27.84 -11.73 -39.83
C SER A 319 -28.43 -11.55 -41.24
N ILE A 320 -29.54 -10.82 -41.41
CA ILE A 320 -30.12 -10.57 -42.75
C ILE A 320 -29.38 -9.43 -43.46
N THR A 321 -29.09 -8.34 -42.75
CA THR A 321 -28.72 -7.06 -43.36
C THR A 321 -27.23 -6.79 -43.40
N ASN A 322 -26.43 -7.51 -42.61
CA ASN A 322 -25.00 -7.23 -42.47
C ASN A 322 -24.17 -8.53 -42.46
N GLU A 323 -23.33 -8.68 -43.48
CA GLU A 323 -22.42 -9.81 -43.64
C GLU A 323 -21.46 -9.97 -42.44
N ARG A 324 -20.89 -8.86 -41.94
CA ARG A 324 -19.98 -8.91 -40.78
C ARG A 324 -20.68 -9.40 -39.51
N GLN A 325 -21.93 -9.00 -39.31
CA GLN A 325 -22.73 -9.47 -38.16
C GLN A 325 -23.10 -10.95 -38.31
N THR A 326 -23.34 -11.39 -39.55
CA THR A 326 -23.59 -12.80 -39.86
C THR A 326 -22.37 -13.66 -39.50
N LEU A 327 -21.18 -13.25 -39.93
CA LEU A 327 -19.92 -13.91 -39.56
C LEU A 327 -19.65 -13.87 -38.05
N HIS A 328 -19.89 -12.72 -37.40
CA HIS A 328 -19.72 -12.59 -35.96
C HIS A 328 -20.69 -13.51 -35.18
N GLN A 329 -21.94 -13.64 -35.63
CA GLN A 329 -22.92 -14.54 -35.03
C GLN A 329 -22.51 -16.01 -35.23
N MET A 330 -21.97 -16.37 -36.39
CA MET A 330 -21.39 -17.70 -36.63
C MET A 330 -20.28 -18.01 -35.64
N ASP A 331 -19.40 -17.05 -35.35
CA ASP A 331 -18.35 -17.21 -34.35
C ASP A 331 -18.92 -17.29 -32.92
N LYS A 332 -19.87 -16.44 -32.57
CA LYS A 332 -20.51 -16.40 -31.24
C LYS A 332 -21.27 -17.69 -30.90
N THR A 333 -21.81 -18.38 -31.91
CA THR A 333 -22.50 -19.67 -31.72
C THR A 333 -21.56 -20.86 -31.49
N LYS A 334 -20.24 -20.67 -31.65
CA LYS A 334 -19.25 -21.72 -31.34
C LYS A 334 -19.30 -22.01 -29.84
N LYS A 335 -19.51 -23.28 -29.48
CA LYS A 335 -19.56 -23.74 -28.09
C LYS A 335 -18.17 -23.80 -27.43
N TRP A 336 -17.12 -23.89 -28.23
CA TRP A 336 -15.76 -24.02 -27.75
C TRP A 336 -15.18 -22.65 -27.39
N ASN A 337 -14.67 -22.54 -26.16
CA ASN A 337 -13.84 -21.42 -25.73
C ASN A 337 -12.46 -21.96 -25.38
N LYS A 338 -11.40 -21.32 -25.89
CA LYS A 338 -10.04 -21.65 -25.48
C LYS A 338 -9.92 -21.44 -23.96
N PRO A 339 -9.45 -22.44 -23.18
CA PRO A 339 -9.20 -22.26 -21.76
C PRO A 339 -8.27 -21.06 -21.55
N LYS A 340 -8.75 -20.07 -20.79
CA LYS A 340 -7.92 -18.95 -20.35
C LYS A 340 -7.12 -19.39 -19.13
N TYR A 341 -5.86 -18.98 -19.06
CA TYR A 341 -5.07 -19.17 -17.86
C TYR A 341 -5.76 -18.44 -16.70
N ARG A 342 -6.27 -19.22 -15.73
CA ARG A 342 -6.72 -18.74 -14.42
C ARG A 342 -5.63 -19.19 -13.45
N GLY A 343 -4.50 -18.50 -13.47
CA GLY A 343 -3.44 -18.79 -12.50
C GLY A 343 -3.93 -18.65 -11.06
N LYS A 344 -3.11 -19.06 -10.09
CA LYS A 344 -3.34 -18.80 -8.66
C LYS A 344 -3.60 -17.31 -8.35
N LEU A 345 -3.09 -16.41 -9.21
CA LEU A 345 -3.27 -14.94 -9.18
C LEU A 345 -4.72 -14.45 -9.15
N ALA A 346 -5.72 -15.23 -9.58
CA ALA A 346 -7.13 -14.82 -9.44
C ALA A 346 -7.62 -14.84 -7.98
N GLN A 347 -6.93 -15.54 -7.09
CA GLN A 347 -7.19 -15.56 -5.64
C GLN A 347 -6.37 -14.51 -4.86
N ASP A 348 -5.32 -13.96 -5.47
CA ASP A 348 -4.45 -12.96 -4.86
C ASP A 348 -5.01 -11.53 -4.94
N PHE A 349 -6.27 -11.37 -5.38
CA PHE A 349 -7.08 -10.16 -5.20
C PHE A 349 -7.48 -10.02 -3.72
N ASN A 350 -6.48 -9.95 -2.84
CA ASN A 350 -6.68 -9.40 -1.53
C ASN A 350 -6.85 -7.89 -1.73
N GLU A 351 -8.03 -7.35 -1.43
CA GLU A 351 -8.35 -5.91 -1.45
C GLU A 351 -7.32 -5.09 -0.65
N GLN A 352 -6.61 -5.72 0.29
CA GLN A 352 -5.53 -5.10 1.05
C GLN A 352 -4.28 -4.80 0.22
N SER A 353 -4.07 -5.51 -0.90
CA SER A 353 -2.89 -5.48 -1.76
C SER A 353 -3.08 -4.72 -3.09
N ASP A 354 -4.28 -4.20 -3.36
CA ASP A 354 -4.55 -3.54 -4.63
C ASP A 354 -4.08 -2.07 -4.61
N PHE A 355 -2.82 -1.86 -5.02
CA PHE A 355 -2.22 -0.53 -5.20
C PHE A 355 -2.95 0.34 -6.24
N GLY A 356 -3.93 -0.22 -6.99
CA GLY A 356 -4.71 0.46 -8.02
C GLY A 356 -6.14 0.85 -7.63
N MET A 357 -6.61 0.51 -6.43
CA MET A 357 -7.94 0.92 -5.98
C MET A 357 -7.96 2.39 -5.55
N ALA A 358 -8.70 3.21 -6.28
CA ALA A 358 -8.93 4.60 -5.92
C ALA A 358 -9.83 4.70 -4.67
N VAL A 359 -9.42 5.53 -3.71
CA VAL A 359 -10.18 5.83 -2.49
C VAL A 359 -10.55 7.30 -2.52
N GLU A 360 -11.85 7.57 -2.58
CA GLU A 360 -12.37 8.94 -2.50
C GLU A 360 -12.52 9.37 -1.04
N LEU A 361 -12.16 10.62 -0.75
CA LEU A 361 -12.20 11.20 0.60
C LEU A 361 -13.30 12.27 0.71
N THR A 362 -13.91 12.36 1.89
CA THR A 362 -14.75 13.51 2.26
C THR A 362 -13.94 14.82 2.25
N ASP A 363 -14.60 15.96 2.06
CA ASP A 363 -13.94 17.29 2.02
C ASP A 363 -13.23 17.64 3.34
N THR A 364 -13.74 17.16 4.48
CA THR A 364 -13.13 17.31 5.80
C THR A 364 -11.84 16.49 5.90
N ALA A 365 -11.92 15.19 5.63
CA ALA A 365 -10.79 14.29 5.69
C ALA A 365 -9.70 14.70 4.70
N ARG A 366 -10.07 15.18 3.50
CA ARG A 366 -9.12 15.70 2.51
C ARG A 366 -8.32 16.87 3.08
N LYS A 367 -8.96 17.84 3.74
CA LYS A 367 -8.27 18.99 4.34
C LYS A 367 -7.35 18.57 5.48
N HIS A 368 -7.82 17.70 6.37
CA HIS A 368 -7.01 17.20 7.47
C HIS A 368 -5.80 16.41 6.97
N LEU A 369 -5.99 15.58 5.94
CA LEU A 369 -4.89 14.84 5.32
C LEU A 369 -3.93 15.77 4.56
N GLN A 370 -4.44 16.78 3.86
CA GLN A 370 -3.61 17.76 3.17
C GLN A 370 -2.69 18.49 4.15
N SER A 371 -3.25 19.04 5.24
CA SER A 371 -2.47 19.72 6.29
C SER A 371 -1.41 18.79 6.88
N PHE A 372 -1.78 17.54 7.19
CA PHE A 372 -0.83 16.56 7.71
C PHE A 372 0.30 16.25 6.73
N VAL A 373 0.00 16.10 5.44
CA VAL A 373 1.00 15.78 4.41
C VAL A 373 1.95 16.95 4.17
N GLU A 374 1.46 18.19 4.20
CA GLU A 374 2.28 19.41 4.14
C GLU A 374 3.28 19.43 5.31
N ASP A 375 2.78 19.34 6.55
CA ASP A 375 3.64 19.32 7.74
C ASP A 375 4.61 18.13 7.76
N PHE A 376 4.18 16.98 7.23
CA PHE A 376 4.99 15.77 7.17
C PHE A 376 6.15 15.91 6.17
N LEU A 377 5.89 16.48 4.98
CA LEU A 377 6.94 16.77 4.00
C LEU A 377 7.96 17.77 4.56
N ASP A 378 7.48 18.78 5.29
CA ASP A 378 8.33 19.87 5.79
C ASP A 378 9.26 19.41 6.95
N SER A 379 8.83 18.44 7.75
CA SER A 379 9.53 18.08 9.01
C SER A 379 9.98 16.61 9.13
N SER A 380 9.24 15.68 8.53
CA SER A 380 9.28 14.26 8.90
C SER A 380 9.75 13.35 7.77
N PHE A 381 9.57 13.74 6.50
CA PHE A 381 9.90 12.92 5.35
C PHE A 381 11.39 12.52 5.33
N ASN A 382 12.30 13.50 5.31
CA ASN A 382 13.73 13.21 5.19
C ASN A 382 14.29 12.35 6.35
N PRO A 383 14.03 12.67 7.64
CA PRO A 383 14.50 11.83 8.76
C PRO A 383 13.94 10.41 8.71
N LEU A 384 12.64 10.25 8.45
CA LEU A 384 11.98 8.95 8.45
C LEU A 384 12.45 8.08 7.28
N PHE A 385 12.46 8.60 6.05
CA PHE A 385 12.83 7.81 4.87
C PHE A 385 14.32 7.45 4.87
N SER A 386 15.19 8.33 5.38
CA SER A 386 16.60 8.01 5.59
C SER A 386 16.80 6.90 6.63
N CYS A 387 16.05 6.94 7.74
CA CYS A 387 16.10 5.91 8.77
C CYS A 387 15.60 4.56 8.24
N LEU A 388 14.45 4.56 7.56
CA LEU A 388 13.86 3.38 6.94
C LEU A 388 14.78 2.75 5.89
N ARG A 389 15.39 3.56 5.01
CA ARG A 389 16.35 3.07 4.02
C ARG A 389 17.49 2.29 4.67
N LYS A 390 18.11 2.87 5.72
CA LYS A 390 19.20 2.22 6.47
C LYS A 390 18.74 0.92 7.13
N ALA A 391 17.53 0.88 7.67
CA ALA A 391 16.96 -0.34 8.26
C ALA A 391 16.72 -1.43 7.19
N ILE A 392 16.25 -1.06 6.00
CA ILE A 392 16.06 -1.99 4.88
C ILE A 392 17.40 -2.50 4.35
N GLU A 393 18.43 -1.65 4.28
CA GLU A 393 19.78 -2.05 3.86
C GLU A 393 20.41 -3.07 4.81
N ARG A 394 20.10 -2.97 6.11
CA ARG A 394 20.50 -3.92 7.16
C ARG A 394 19.65 -5.19 7.20
N GLU A 395 18.58 -5.25 6.41
CA GLU A 395 17.60 -6.35 6.42
C GLU A 395 16.85 -6.49 7.76
N ASP A 396 16.73 -5.40 8.53
CA ASP A 396 16.01 -5.36 9.82
C ASP A 396 14.47 -5.34 9.64
N VAL A 397 13.98 -5.28 8.40
CA VAL A 397 12.58 -5.05 8.07
C VAL A 397 12.07 -6.10 7.07
N GLY A 398 10.82 -6.56 7.25
CA GLY A 398 10.18 -7.55 6.40
C GLY A 398 9.85 -7.06 4.98
N SER A 399 9.61 -7.99 4.06
CA SER A 399 9.36 -7.72 2.62
C SER A 399 8.12 -6.84 2.36
N GLU A 400 7.07 -6.98 3.17
CA GLU A 400 5.88 -6.14 3.06
C GLU A 400 6.21 -4.66 3.33
N ASN A 401 7.00 -4.39 4.35
CA ASN A 401 7.40 -3.02 4.68
C ASN A 401 8.30 -2.44 3.58
N VAL A 402 9.15 -3.26 2.96
CA VAL A 402 9.95 -2.82 1.79
C VAL A 402 9.04 -2.42 0.61
N ARG A 403 7.95 -3.17 0.34
CA ARG A 403 6.95 -2.78 -0.66
C ARG A 403 6.31 -1.43 -0.34
N GLN A 404 5.86 -1.28 0.91
CA GLN A 404 5.20 -0.06 1.38
C GLN A 404 6.13 1.16 1.31
N TYR A 405 7.42 0.97 1.61
CA TYR A 405 8.44 2.00 1.47
C TYR A 405 8.51 2.53 0.02
N PHE A 406 8.63 1.65 -0.97
CA PHE A 406 8.67 2.06 -2.37
C PHE A 406 7.35 2.69 -2.84
N TYR A 407 6.20 2.16 -2.42
CA TYR A 407 4.91 2.76 -2.73
C TYR A 407 4.82 4.19 -2.19
N LEU A 408 5.20 4.42 -0.93
CA LEU A 408 5.13 5.75 -0.33
C LEU A 408 6.14 6.72 -0.92
N ILE A 409 7.32 6.28 -1.39
CA ILE A 409 8.22 7.14 -2.19
C ILE A 409 7.46 7.69 -3.39
N SER A 410 6.82 6.81 -4.17
CA SER A 410 6.02 7.22 -5.34
C SER A 410 4.90 8.19 -4.95
N TRP A 411 4.17 7.88 -3.87
CA TRP A 411 3.05 8.70 -3.44
C TRP A 411 3.47 10.09 -2.97
N PHE A 412 4.47 10.20 -2.09
CA PHE A 412 4.93 11.48 -1.55
C PHE A 412 5.61 12.36 -2.60
N LEU A 413 6.38 11.78 -3.53
CA LEU A 413 6.94 12.56 -4.63
C LEU A 413 5.86 13.10 -5.58
N ASN A 414 4.77 12.36 -5.79
CA ASN A 414 3.62 12.86 -6.55
C ASN A 414 2.84 13.94 -5.76
N ALA A 415 2.71 13.79 -4.44
CA ALA A 415 2.11 14.78 -3.55
C ALA A 415 2.91 16.09 -3.54
N GLU A 416 4.22 16.02 -3.42
CA GLU A 416 5.12 17.17 -3.49
C GLU A 416 5.00 17.88 -4.85
N ALA A 417 4.97 17.11 -5.95
CA ALA A 417 4.80 17.69 -7.28
C ALA A 417 3.45 18.40 -7.43
N ALA A 418 2.38 17.82 -6.87
CA ALA A 418 1.06 18.45 -6.84
C ALA A 418 1.02 19.72 -5.98
N ARG A 419 1.69 19.73 -4.81
CA ARG A 419 1.87 20.92 -3.96
C ARG A 419 2.58 22.03 -4.71
N ARG A 420 3.71 21.74 -5.38
CA ARG A 420 4.44 22.70 -6.23
C ARG A 420 3.58 23.29 -7.33
N ASP A 421 2.85 22.44 -8.03
CA ASP A 421 1.94 22.85 -9.09
C ASP A 421 0.83 23.78 -8.56
N ALA A 422 0.29 23.50 -7.37
CA ALA A 422 -0.70 24.35 -6.71
C ALA A 422 -0.10 25.72 -6.36
N THR A 423 1.04 25.75 -5.68
CA THR A 423 1.74 26.99 -5.30
C THR A 423 2.09 27.84 -6.52
N ARG A 424 2.57 27.23 -7.62
CA ARG A 424 2.88 27.93 -8.87
C ARG A 424 1.64 28.58 -9.48
N ARG A 425 0.48 27.92 -9.44
CA ARG A 425 -0.79 28.48 -9.94
C ARG A 425 -1.26 29.65 -9.09
N GLU A 426 -1.07 29.59 -7.77
CA GLU A 426 -1.44 30.67 -6.86
C GLU A 426 -0.53 31.90 -7.02
N ASN A 427 0.78 31.69 -7.10
CA ASN A 427 1.75 32.78 -7.33
C ASN A 427 1.57 33.42 -8.70
N GLY A 428 1.25 32.63 -9.74
CA GLY A 428 0.91 33.16 -11.07
C GLY A 428 -0.38 34.01 -11.09
N SER A 429 -1.27 33.85 -10.11
CA SER A 429 -2.49 34.67 -9.96
C SER A 429 -2.28 35.95 -9.16
N HIS A 430 -1.24 36.01 -8.33
CA HIS A 430 -0.88 37.15 -7.48
C HIS A 430 0.54 37.66 -7.78
N ALA A 431 0.78 38.05 -9.04
CA ALA A 431 2.07 38.57 -9.52
C ALA A 431 2.56 39.88 -8.85
N ASP A 432 1.77 40.48 -7.95
CA ASP A 432 2.02 41.80 -7.33
C ASP A 432 2.51 41.74 -5.87
N ARG A 433 2.68 40.55 -5.28
CA ARG A 433 3.22 40.42 -3.91
C ARG A 433 4.69 39.96 -3.93
N PRO A 434 5.62 40.73 -3.34
CA PRO A 434 6.97 40.25 -3.10
C PRO A 434 6.93 39.35 -1.86
N THR A 435 6.52 38.11 -2.03
CA THR A 435 6.60 37.12 -0.95
C THR A 435 7.77 36.19 -1.19
N GLN A 436 8.76 36.37 -0.33
CA GLN A 436 9.66 35.40 0.31
C GLN A 436 10.19 34.28 -0.60
N THR A 437 11.52 34.28 -0.73
CA THR A 437 12.41 33.19 -1.17
C THR A 437 11.69 31.97 -1.73
N GLU A 438 11.86 31.67 -3.02
CA GLU A 438 11.50 30.36 -3.58
C GLU A 438 12.21 29.30 -2.71
N GLU A 439 11.55 28.80 -1.65
CA GLU A 439 12.11 27.83 -0.72
C GLU A 439 12.52 26.60 -1.53
N ASN A 440 13.75 26.11 -1.34
CA ASN A 440 14.31 24.94 -2.04
C ASN A 440 13.35 23.76 -1.92
N THR A 441 12.43 23.63 -2.87
CA THR A 441 11.25 22.79 -2.67
C THR A 441 11.61 21.31 -2.76
N TYR A 442 12.67 20.99 -3.49
CA TYR A 442 13.20 19.63 -3.59
C TYR A 442 14.03 19.21 -2.37
N ALA A 443 14.41 20.14 -1.49
CA ALA A 443 15.12 19.80 -0.25
C ALA A 443 14.24 18.94 0.67
N TYR A 444 12.92 19.13 0.66
CA TYR A 444 11.97 18.33 1.45
C TYR A 444 11.92 16.85 1.07
N ILE A 445 12.40 16.50 -0.12
CA ILE A 445 12.39 15.14 -0.68
C ILE A 445 13.78 14.57 -0.97
N ALA A 446 14.83 15.25 -0.51
CA ALA A 446 16.22 14.90 -0.80
C ALA A 446 16.59 13.45 -0.41
N ALA A 447 16.05 12.94 0.71
CA ALA A 447 16.38 11.61 1.24
C ALA A 447 16.15 10.44 0.27
N VAL A 448 15.29 10.61 -0.74
CA VAL A 448 14.98 9.56 -1.72
C VAL A 448 15.66 9.79 -3.08
N LEU A 449 16.33 10.93 -3.26
CA LEU A 449 17.09 11.28 -4.47
C LEU A 449 18.58 10.91 -4.35
N ASP A 450 19.00 10.40 -3.19
CA ASP A 450 20.37 9.96 -2.95
C ASP A 450 20.78 8.72 -3.77
N GLN A 451 22.08 8.65 -4.09
CA GLN A 451 22.74 7.51 -4.74
C GLN A 451 22.38 6.16 -4.13
N GLU A 452 22.33 6.10 -2.79
CA GLU A 452 22.09 4.89 -2.01
C GLU A 452 20.65 4.38 -2.23
N THR A 453 19.67 5.28 -2.36
CA THR A 453 18.29 4.94 -2.69
C THR A 453 18.18 4.31 -4.08
N PHE A 454 18.89 4.84 -5.08
CA PHE A 454 18.95 4.24 -6.43
C PHE A 454 19.55 2.83 -6.42
N VAL A 455 20.64 2.63 -5.66
CA VAL A 455 21.23 1.29 -5.50
C VAL A 455 20.23 0.34 -4.86
N LEU A 456 19.50 0.79 -3.83
CA LEU A 456 18.49 -0.01 -3.16
C LEU A 456 17.32 -0.39 -4.08
N ILE A 457 16.81 0.57 -4.87
CA ILE A 457 15.74 0.34 -5.87
C ILE A 457 16.22 -0.68 -6.90
N ASN A 458 17.41 -0.48 -7.47
CA ASN A 458 17.96 -1.40 -8.46
C ASN A 458 18.15 -2.80 -7.87
N ARG A 459 18.70 -2.94 -6.66
CA ARG A 459 18.87 -4.25 -6.02
C ARG A 459 17.53 -4.97 -5.84
N ASN A 460 16.52 -4.29 -5.31
CA ASN A 460 15.19 -4.88 -5.09
C ASN A 460 14.45 -5.18 -6.39
N MET A 461 14.59 -4.32 -7.41
CA MET A 461 13.99 -4.54 -8.73
C MET A 461 14.54 -5.80 -9.40
N GLN A 462 15.86 -6.04 -9.31
CA GLN A 462 16.48 -7.29 -9.82
C GLN A 462 15.97 -8.50 -9.07
N ARG A 463 16.06 -8.46 -7.74
CA ARG A 463 15.64 -9.56 -6.86
C ARG A 463 14.18 -9.92 -7.10
N ALA A 464 13.29 -8.92 -7.14
CA ALA A 464 11.87 -9.13 -7.39
C ALA A 464 11.59 -9.73 -8.77
N PHE A 465 12.37 -9.36 -9.79
CA PHE A 465 12.25 -9.95 -11.12
C PHE A 465 12.72 -11.42 -11.15
N ASP A 466 13.84 -11.72 -10.50
CA ASP A 466 14.40 -13.08 -10.43
C ASP A 466 13.51 -14.03 -9.60
N ASP A 467 13.03 -13.55 -8.45
CA ASP A 467 12.14 -14.29 -7.54
C ASP A 467 10.68 -14.34 -8.05
N LYS A 468 10.36 -13.60 -9.12
CA LYS A 468 9.01 -13.42 -9.68
C LYS A 468 8.00 -12.84 -8.67
N ASP A 469 8.47 -12.01 -7.74
CA ASP A 469 7.61 -11.20 -6.87
C ASP A 469 7.11 -9.98 -7.65
N TRP A 470 6.00 -10.16 -8.34
CA TRP A 470 5.38 -9.11 -9.16
C TRP A 470 4.91 -7.92 -8.35
N ARG A 471 4.52 -8.12 -7.07
CA ARG A 471 4.05 -7.04 -6.20
C ARG A 471 5.20 -6.11 -5.81
N MET A 472 6.34 -6.70 -5.41
CA MET A 472 7.56 -5.92 -5.15
C MET A 472 8.06 -5.22 -6.40
N LEU A 473 8.01 -5.90 -7.55
CA LEU A 473 8.42 -5.32 -8.82
C LEU A 473 7.51 -4.14 -9.22
N GLN A 474 6.19 -4.23 -8.97
CA GLN A 474 5.26 -3.12 -9.21
C GLN A 474 5.62 -1.88 -8.38
N THR A 475 5.81 -2.03 -7.06
CA THR A 475 6.10 -0.89 -6.18
C THR A 475 7.46 -0.26 -6.47
N THR A 476 8.47 -1.07 -6.81
CA THR A 476 9.81 -0.56 -7.17
C THR A 476 9.78 0.22 -8.48
N LEU A 477 9.02 -0.23 -9.49
CA LEU A 477 8.82 0.51 -10.74
C LEU A 477 8.05 1.82 -10.53
N LEU A 478 7.02 1.82 -9.67
CA LEU A 478 6.29 3.04 -9.29
C LEU A 478 7.21 4.09 -8.65
N ALA A 479 8.04 3.66 -7.69
CA ALA A 479 9.02 4.54 -7.05
C ALA A 479 10.02 5.11 -8.06
N PHE A 480 10.59 4.23 -8.90
CA PHE A 480 11.57 4.62 -9.90
C PHE A 480 10.98 5.61 -10.92
N THR A 481 9.78 5.33 -11.43
CA THR A 481 9.07 6.19 -12.38
C THR A 481 8.88 7.60 -11.80
N GLN A 482 8.41 7.68 -10.56
CA GLN A 482 8.17 8.97 -9.94
C GLN A 482 9.47 9.74 -9.64
N ILE A 483 10.54 9.06 -9.23
CA ILE A 483 11.87 9.67 -9.09
C ILE A 483 12.33 10.27 -10.43
N LEU A 484 12.17 9.55 -11.54
CA LEU A 484 12.54 10.05 -12.87
C LEU A 484 11.72 11.29 -13.28
N LEU A 485 10.43 11.32 -12.96
CA LEU A 485 9.57 12.49 -13.18
C LEU A 485 10.02 13.69 -12.34
N THR A 486 10.39 13.46 -11.08
CA THR A 486 10.94 14.50 -10.20
C THR A 486 12.26 15.04 -10.73
N VAL A 487 13.20 14.17 -11.11
CA VAL A 487 14.50 14.56 -11.70
C VAL A 487 14.31 15.35 -13.00
N GLN A 488 13.33 14.97 -13.82
CA GLN A 488 12.99 15.72 -15.03
C GLN A 488 12.42 17.12 -14.71
N SER A 489 11.66 17.25 -13.63
CA SER A 489 11.16 18.54 -13.15
C SER A 489 12.28 19.39 -12.55
N MET A 490 13.24 18.78 -11.84
CA MET A 490 14.42 19.47 -11.28
C MET A 490 15.32 20.02 -12.38
N ALA A 491 15.56 19.26 -13.45
CA ALA A 491 16.30 19.73 -14.62
C ALA A 491 15.63 20.91 -15.36
N ALA A 492 14.35 21.17 -15.10
CA ALA A 492 13.61 22.34 -15.61
C ALA A 492 13.33 23.39 -14.52
N SER A 493 13.92 23.23 -13.33
CA SER A 493 13.87 24.21 -12.24
C SER A 493 14.61 25.48 -12.65
N LYS A 494 14.38 26.59 -11.95
CA LYS A 494 15.16 27.83 -12.14
C LYS A 494 16.44 27.84 -11.32
N ASP A 495 16.47 27.04 -10.25
CA ASP A 495 17.61 26.96 -9.34
C ASP A 495 18.75 26.15 -9.97
N GLU A 496 19.96 26.68 -9.87
CA GLU A 496 21.17 26.06 -10.42
C GLU A 496 21.57 24.81 -9.63
N GLU A 497 21.36 24.80 -8.31
CA GLU A 497 21.67 23.64 -7.45
C GLU A 497 20.78 22.42 -7.83
N ASP A 498 19.48 22.66 -8.01
CA ASP A 498 18.53 21.64 -8.46
C ASP A 498 18.92 21.06 -9.84
N GLN A 499 19.33 21.92 -10.77
CA GLN A 499 19.76 21.52 -12.10
C GLN A 499 21.02 20.66 -12.05
N GLU A 500 22.03 21.05 -11.27
CA GLU A 500 23.28 20.29 -11.11
C GLU A 500 23.01 18.89 -10.53
N ILE A 501 22.16 18.80 -9.49
CA ILE A 501 21.77 17.52 -8.91
C ILE A 501 21.05 16.65 -9.95
N ALA A 502 20.12 17.24 -10.70
CA ALA A 502 19.38 16.52 -11.73
C ALA A 502 20.28 16.02 -12.86
N GLU A 503 21.22 16.85 -13.33
CA GLU A 503 22.19 16.49 -14.37
C GLU A 503 23.10 15.36 -13.92
N ASN A 504 23.58 15.38 -12.66
CA ASN A 504 24.39 14.31 -12.09
C ASN A 504 23.62 12.97 -12.07
N ILE A 505 22.38 12.99 -11.59
CA ILE A 505 21.51 11.80 -11.58
C ILE A 505 21.27 11.30 -13.00
N GLN A 506 20.91 12.18 -13.94
CA GLN A 506 20.65 11.81 -15.34
C GLN A 506 21.90 11.23 -16.01
N ASN A 507 23.07 11.82 -15.78
CA ASN A 507 24.35 11.35 -16.29
C ASN A 507 24.63 9.91 -15.83
N ARG A 508 24.49 9.65 -14.52
CA ARG A 508 24.65 8.30 -13.97
C ARG A 508 23.71 7.30 -14.63
N ILE A 509 22.42 7.63 -14.74
CA ILE A 509 21.41 6.72 -15.30
C ILE A 509 21.69 6.47 -16.78
N PHE A 510 22.05 7.51 -17.55
CA PHE A 510 22.29 7.41 -18.99
C PHE A 510 23.44 6.45 -19.36
N TYR A 511 24.47 6.37 -18.53
CA TYR A 511 25.62 5.49 -18.77
C TYR A 511 25.53 4.12 -18.06
N GLU A 512 24.49 3.87 -17.27
CA GLU A 512 24.31 2.60 -16.55
C GLU A 512 23.58 1.55 -17.43
N GLU A 513 24.36 0.83 -18.25
CA GLU A 513 23.86 -0.22 -19.17
C GLU A 513 23.00 -1.28 -18.46
N ALA A 514 23.35 -1.65 -17.23
CA ALA A 514 22.61 -2.66 -16.45
C ALA A 514 21.16 -2.26 -16.18
N THR A 515 20.92 -0.97 -15.90
CA THR A 515 19.57 -0.43 -15.67
C THR A 515 18.76 -0.45 -16.97
N HIS A 516 19.40 -0.15 -18.11
CA HIS A 516 18.75 -0.16 -19.42
C HIS A 516 18.27 -1.57 -19.80
N ASP A 517 19.16 -2.56 -19.71
CA ASP A 517 18.85 -3.95 -20.05
C ASP A 517 17.72 -4.50 -19.17
N ARG A 518 17.72 -4.13 -17.88
CA ARG A 518 16.69 -4.57 -16.94
C ARG A 518 15.30 -4.08 -17.30
N ILE A 519 15.15 -2.79 -17.60
CA ILE A 519 13.84 -2.22 -17.96
C ILE A 519 13.28 -2.91 -19.21
N VAL A 520 14.15 -3.19 -20.20
CA VAL A 520 13.78 -3.94 -21.41
C VAL A 520 13.37 -5.38 -21.08
N GLN A 521 14.09 -6.07 -20.19
CA GLN A 521 13.76 -7.44 -19.79
C GLN A 521 12.44 -7.52 -19.03
N ILE A 522 12.19 -6.58 -18.11
CA ILE A 522 10.93 -6.48 -17.36
C ILE A 522 9.75 -6.30 -18.32
N LEU A 523 9.87 -5.37 -19.27
CA LEU A 523 8.83 -5.14 -20.29
C LEU A 523 8.56 -6.40 -21.14
N ARG A 524 9.62 -7.09 -21.57
CA ARG A 524 9.50 -8.34 -22.33
C ARG A 524 8.93 -9.50 -21.50
N GLY A 525 9.05 -9.45 -20.18
CA GLY A 525 8.58 -10.46 -19.24
C GLY A 525 7.07 -10.44 -18.97
N TYR A 526 6.35 -9.45 -19.50
CA TYR A 526 4.89 -9.38 -19.32
C TYR A 526 4.16 -10.52 -20.04
N THR A 527 3.34 -11.26 -19.31
CA THR A 527 2.51 -12.36 -19.82
C THR A 527 1.12 -12.42 -19.19
N HIS A 528 1.02 -12.49 -17.85
CA HIS A 528 -0.24 -12.75 -17.14
C HIS A 528 -0.33 -12.11 -15.74
N GLN A 529 0.52 -11.12 -15.44
CA GLN A 529 0.68 -10.52 -14.11
C GLN A 529 -0.44 -9.54 -13.70
N GLY A 530 -1.35 -9.18 -14.62
CA GLY A 530 -2.47 -8.26 -14.37
C GLY A 530 -2.38 -6.96 -15.18
N ILE A 531 -3.44 -6.16 -15.13
CA ILE A 531 -3.53 -4.88 -15.85
C ILE A 531 -2.80 -3.77 -15.09
N ALA A 532 -2.93 -3.71 -13.76
CA ALA A 532 -2.25 -2.71 -12.94
C ALA A 532 -0.72 -2.78 -13.11
N TYR A 533 -0.16 -3.99 -13.11
CA TYR A 533 1.27 -4.18 -13.37
C TYR A 533 1.67 -3.76 -14.79
N LEU A 534 0.81 -4.01 -15.80
CA LEU A 534 1.06 -3.59 -17.17
C LEU A 534 1.16 -2.06 -17.27
N ASP A 535 0.22 -1.36 -16.64
CA ASP A 535 0.16 0.11 -16.62
C ASP A 535 1.48 0.68 -16.08
N VAL A 536 1.91 0.21 -14.91
CA VAL A 536 3.16 0.62 -14.25
C VAL A 536 4.40 0.37 -15.11
N ILE A 537 4.54 -0.80 -15.74
CA ILE A 537 5.70 -1.06 -16.60
C ILE A 537 5.70 -0.14 -17.83
N THR A 538 4.53 0.04 -18.45
CA THR A 538 4.42 0.87 -19.66
C THR A 538 4.71 2.32 -19.36
N GLU A 539 4.23 2.83 -18.22
CA GLU A 539 4.53 4.19 -17.75
C GLU A 539 6.02 4.34 -17.44
N CYS A 540 6.61 3.42 -16.66
CA CYS A 540 8.03 3.42 -16.33
C CYS A 540 8.90 3.43 -17.61
N THR A 541 8.58 2.57 -18.57
CA THR A 541 9.31 2.49 -19.84
C THR A 541 9.18 3.80 -20.63
N HIS A 542 7.98 4.35 -20.72
CA HIS A 542 7.74 5.62 -21.41
C HIS A 542 8.53 6.76 -20.78
N VAL A 543 8.44 6.94 -19.45
CA VAL A 543 9.16 7.99 -18.72
C VAL A 543 10.66 7.82 -18.86
N PHE A 544 11.16 6.59 -18.74
CA PHE A 544 12.58 6.27 -18.87
C PHE A 544 13.14 6.67 -20.24
N VAL A 545 12.49 6.24 -21.32
CA VAL A 545 12.92 6.58 -22.69
C VAL A 545 12.82 8.09 -22.94
N ARG A 546 11.77 8.75 -22.43
CA ARG A 546 11.61 10.21 -22.55
C ARG A 546 12.70 10.99 -21.82
N MET A 547 13.12 10.52 -20.66
CA MET A 547 14.23 11.14 -19.91
C MET A 547 15.54 11.01 -20.70
N LEU A 548 15.88 9.81 -21.19
CA LEU A 548 17.07 9.59 -22.01
C LEU A 548 17.05 10.42 -23.32
N GLU A 549 15.88 10.51 -23.98
CA GLU A 549 15.70 11.33 -25.18
C GLU A 549 15.99 12.81 -24.91
N ARG A 550 15.52 13.36 -23.80
CA ARG A 550 15.78 14.76 -23.44
C ARG A 550 17.25 14.98 -23.10
N TYR A 551 17.85 14.09 -22.31
CA TYR A 551 19.26 14.17 -21.96
C TYR A 551 20.16 14.15 -23.20
N ALA A 552 19.87 13.27 -24.16
CA ALA A 552 20.61 13.17 -25.42
C ALA A 552 20.46 14.41 -26.33
N LYS A 553 19.37 15.17 -26.21
CA LYS A 553 19.17 16.41 -26.98
C LYS A 553 19.90 17.60 -26.36
N THR A 554 20.03 17.64 -25.05
CA THR A 554 20.70 18.73 -24.33
C THR A 554 22.23 18.58 -24.38
N ASN A 555 22.73 17.35 -24.26
CA ASN A 555 24.17 17.10 -24.21
C ASN A 555 24.75 16.73 -25.58
N VAL A 556 25.49 17.66 -26.18
CA VAL A 556 26.11 17.51 -27.51
C VAL A 556 27.33 16.57 -27.47
N ASP A 557 28.08 16.56 -26.37
CA ASP A 557 29.31 15.77 -26.22
C ASP A 557 29.07 14.45 -25.47
N MET A 558 28.27 13.56 -26.06
CA MET A 558 28.03 12.23 -25.51
C MET A 558 29.26 11.32 -25.69
N GLN A 559 29.76 10.75 -24.60
CA GLN A 559 30.89 9.82 -24.63
C GLN A 559 30.40 8.37 -24.75
N VAL A 560 30.39 7.81 -25.96
CA VAL A 560 30.09 6.39 -26.14
C VAL A 560 31.31 5.56 -25.72
N ARG A 561 31.24 4.91 -24.56
CA ARG A 561 32.21 3.87 -24.18
C ARG A 561 32.02 2.67 -25.11
N SER A 562 32.73 2.63 -26.23
CA SER A 562 32.71 1.45 -27.09
C SER A 562 33.37 0.30 -26.34
N LYS A 563 32.62 -0.76 -26.01
CA LYS A 563 33.22 -2.07 -25.70
C LYS A 563 34.07 -2.42 -26.92
N ARG A 564 35.41 -2.39 -26.78
CA ARG A 564 36.32 -2.88 -27.82
C ARG A 564 35.85 -4.30 -28.14
N ARG A 565 35.19 -4.49 -29.28
CA ARG A 565 34.99 -5.81 -29.85
C ARG A 565 36.39 -6.41 -29.91
N SER A 566 36.65 -7.47 -29.15
CA SER A 566 37.83 -8.28 -29.37
C SER A 566 37.76 -8.68 -30.84
N ARG A 567 38.62 -8.06 -31.66
CA ARG A 567 38.75 -8.45 -33.06
C ARG A 567 39.11 -9.92 -32.99
N LYS A 568 38.17 -10.80 -33.36
CA LYS A 568 38.52 -12.17 -33.73
C LYS A 568 39.56 -12.01 -34.83
N LYS A 569 40.83 -12.18 -34.46
CA LYS A 569 41.96 -12.24 -35.38
C LYS A 569 41.55 -13.31 -36.38
N GLN A 570 41.25 -12.92 -37.61
CA GLN A 570 41.16 -13.87 -38.71
C GLN A 570 42.49 -14.62 -38.67
N GLN A 571 42.43 -15.94 -38.46
CA GLN A 571 43.58 -16.82 -38.64
C GLN A 571 44.00 -16.69 -40.09
N VAL A 572 44.93 -15.78 -40.36
CA VAL A 572 45.77 -15.85 -41.53
C VAL A 572 46.71 -17.02 -41.25
N GLN A 573 46.58 -18.09 -42.02
CA GLN A 573 47.56 -19.17 -42.04
C GLN A 573 48.93 -18.57 -42.33
N ALA A 574 49.80 -18.53 -41.33
CA ALA A 574 51.23 -18.31 -41.51
C ALA A 574 51.95 -19.67 -41.38
N PRO A 575 53.00 -19.92 -42.18
CA PRO A 575 53.69 -21.20 -42.23
C PRO A 575 54.46 -21.50 -40.95
N ALA A 576 54.68 -22.79 -40.72
CA ALA A 576 55.27 -23.35 -39.53
C ALA A 576 56.70 -22.86 -39.24
N GLY A 577 56.93 -22.45 -38.00
CA GLY A 577 58.24 -22.38 -37.36
C GLY A 577 58.53 -21.04 -36.69
N GLU A 578 58.19 -20.91 -35.40
CA GLU A 578 59.04 -20.32 -34.34
C GLU A 578 58.30 -20.31 -32.98
N ASN A 579 59.08 -20.31 -31.90
CA ASN A 579 58.78 -20.85 -30.55
C ASN A 579 57.63 -20.18 -29.75
N PRO A 580 56.85 -20.96 -28.95
CA PRO A 580 55.68 -20.49 -28.19
C PRO A 580 55.97 -19.90 -26.80
N ALA A 581 57.21 -19.51 -26.49
CA ALA A 581 57.58 -19.13 -25.11
C ALA A 581 57.36 -17.64 -24.76
N VAL A 582 57.15 -16.77 -25.75
CA VAL A 582 57.07 -15.30 -25.53
C VAL A 582 55.62 -14.82 -25.37
N ASP A 583 54.64 -15.56 -25.88
CA ASP A 583 53.22 -15.18 -25.83
C ASP A 583 52.53 -15.49 -24.49
N ALA A 584 53.15 -16.29 -23.60
CA ALA A 584 52.58 -16.65 -22.31
C ALA A 584 52.78 -15.57 -21.24
N GLU A 585 53.91 -14.86 -21.26
CA GLU A 585 54.19 -13.79 -20.28
C GLU A 585 53.32 -12.54 -20.54
N GLN A 586 53.00 -12.24 -21.80
CA GLN A 586 52.15 -11.10 -22.15
C GLN A 586 50.66 -11.33 -21.85
N ALA A 587 50.19 -12.59 -21.84
CA ALA A 587 48.82 -12.93 -21.46
C ALA A 587 48.59 -12.89 -19.93
N GLU A 588 49.63 -13.15 -19.13
CA GLU A 588 49.56 -13.02 -17.67
C GLU A 588 49.61 -11.55 -17.21
N GLU A 589 50.29 -10.67 -17.95
CA GLU A 589 50.33 -9.24 -17.64
C GLU A 589 48.97 -8.56 -17.93
N ASP A 590 48.35 -8.86 -19.07
CA ASP A 590 47.02 -8.36 -19.44
C ASP A 590 45.89 -8.85 -18.52
N THR A 591 46.04 -10.04 -17.92
CA THR A 591 45.04 -10.56 -16.95
C THR A 591 45.20 -9.96 -15.56
N ARG A 592 46.41 -9.54 -15.17
CA ARG A 592 46.65 -8.83 -13.90
C ARG A 592 46.16 -7.39 -13.93
N ASP A 593 46.28 -6.71 -15.07
CA ASP A 593 45.77 -5.33 -15.22
C ASP A 593 44.22 -5.28 -15.33
N ALA A 594 43.59 -6.34 -15.85
CA ALA A 594 42.12 -6.46 -15.88
C ALA A 594 41.47 -6.67 -14.50
N GLN A 595 42.22 -7.05 -13.47
CA GLN A 595 41.71 -7.23 -12.10
C GLN A 595 41.90 -5.99 -11.21
N ARG A 596 42.59 -4.95 -11.69
CA ARG A 596 42.89 -3.72 -10.94
C ARG A 596 42.12 -2.49 -11.39
N THR A 597 41.18 -2.62 -12.34
CA THR A 597 40.37 -1.50 -12.85
C THR A 597 38.88 -1.67 -12.60
#